data_AF-A0A150QTF4-F1
#
_entry.id   AF-A0A150QTF4-F1
#
_cell.length_a   1.000
_cell.length_b   1.000
_cell.length_c   1.000
_cell.angle_alpha   90.00
_cell.angle_beta   90.00
_cell.angle_gamma   90.00
#
_symmetry.space_group_name_H-M   'P 1'
#
loop_
_entity.id
_entity.type
_entity.pdbx_description
1 polymer ?
#
loop_
_entity_poly.entity_id
_entity_poly.type
_entity_poly.pdbx_seq_one_letter_code
_entity_poly.pdbx_strand_id
1 'polypeptide(L)'
;MANVLPAERRLEVLAALVNGTSTRAASRMTGVHQDTLGRFGQLVGEGCARLHDRMVRDLTSPLVDLDEQHSWVSRRQNKVDPASADAADVGEQWTWAAICRTSKLIIAWHVGKRD
;
A
#
# COMPACT_ATOMS: atom_id res chain seq x y z
N MET A 1 15.97 5.66 23.06
CA MET A 1 15.88 4.23 22.69
C MET A 1 14.54 4.02 22.01
N ALA A 2 14.50 3.58 20.75
CA ALA A 2 13.23 3.39 20.05
C ALA A 2 12.49 2.19 20.65
N ASN A 3 11.25 2.40 21.10
CA ASN A 3 10.40 1.33 21.61
C ASN A 3 9.88 0.51 20.41
N VAL A 4 10.59 -0.56 20.07
CA VAL A 4 10.24 -1.46 18.96
C VAL A 4 9.39 -2.61 19.50
N LEU A 5 8.27 -2.88 18.82
CA LEU A 5 7.43 -4.02 19.16
C LEU A 5 8.24 -5.34 19.12
N PRO A 6 8.01 -6.26 20.07
CA PRO A 6 8.58 -7.61 19.99
C PRO A 6 8.27 -8.28 18.65
N ALA A 7 9.16 -9.16 18.19
CA ALA A 7 9.05 -9.79 16.87
C ALA A 7 7.70 -10.47 16.64
N GLU A 8 7.22 -11.24 17.61
CA GLU A 8 5.91 -11.91 17.55
C GLU A 8 4.75 -10.93 17.41
N ARG A 9 4.77 -9.81 18.15
CA ARG A 9 3.73 -8.77 18.01
C ARG A 9 3.74 -8.14 16.62
N ARG A 10 4.92 -7.91 16.03
CA ARG A 10 5.03 -7.39 14.66
C ARG A 10 4.43 -8.35 13.64
N LEU A 11 4.63 -9.66 13.81
CA LEU A 11 4.06 -10.68 12.93
C LEU A 11 2.54 -10.69 13.01
N GLU A 12 1.95 -10.63 14.20
CA GLU A 12 0.50 -10.57 14.34
C GLU A 12 -0.10 -9.30 13.75
N VAL A 13 0.52 -8.16 14.01
CA VAL A 13 0.11 -6.89 13.40
C VAL A 13 0.19 -6.97 11.88
N LEU A 14 1.29 -7.48 11.34
CA LEU A 14 1.47 -7.65 9.89
C LEU A 14 0.39 -8.55 9.30
N ALA A 15 0.12 -9.69 9.93
CA ALA A 15 -0.91 -10.62 9.49
C ALA A 15 -2.30 -9.95 9.49
N ALA A 16 -2.64 -9.17 10.52
CA ALA A 16 -3.90 -8.45 10.57
C ALA A 16 -4.03 -7.45 9.40
N LEU A 17 -2.99 -6.64 9.17
CA LEU A 17 -3.00 -5.60 8.13
C LEU A 17 -3.07 -6.21 6.70
N VAL A 18 -2.28 -7.25 6.42
CA VAL A 18 -2.26 -7.91 5.10
C VAL A 18 -3.58 -8.61 4.78
N ASN A 19 -4.30 -9.09 5.80
CA ASN A 19 -5.63 -9.69 5.64
C ASN A 19 -6.78 -8.66 5.61
N GLY A 20 -6.48 -7.37 5.42
CA GLY A 20 -7.50 -6.32 5.25
C GLY A 20 -8.19 -5.89 6.55
N THR A 21 -7.62 -6.21 7.72
CA THR A 21 -8.18 -5.77 9.00
C THR A 21 -7.96 -4.26 9.17
N SER A 22 -9.03 -3.51 9.46
CA SER A 22 -8.91 -2.07 9.74
C SER A 22 -7.95 -1.78 10.90
N THR A 23 -7.25 -0.64 10.87
CA THR A 23 -6.32 -0.20 11.94
C THR A 23 -6.95 -0.25 13.34
N ARG A 24 -8.23 0.12 13.45
CA ARG A 24 -8.98 0.08 14.73
C ARG A 24 -9.23 -1.36 15.20
N ALA A 25 -9.59 -2.27 14.30
CA ALA A 25 -9.79 -3.67 14.64
C ALA A 25 -8.46 -4.34 15.00
N ALA A 26 -7.40 -4.12 14.22
CA ALA A 26 -6.06 -4.61 14.50
C ALA A 26 -5.56 -4.10 15.87
N SER A 27 -5.82 -2.83 16.20
CA SER A 27 -5.49 -2.26 17.51
C SER A 27 -6.21 -2.96 18.66
N ARG A 28 -7.51 -3.25 18.52
CA ARG A 28 -8.27 -4.01 19.54
C ARG A 28 -7.77 -5.45 19.70
N MET A 29 -7.44 -6.13 18.61
CA MET A 29 -6.99 -7.52 18.63
C MET A 29 -5.59 -7.68 19.23
N THR A 30 -4.69 -6.75 18.92
CA THR A 30 -3.27 -6.87 19.28
C THR A 30 -2.88 -6.06 20.52
N GLY A 31 -3.75 -5.16 20.99
CA GLY A 31 -3.46 -4.21 22.06
C GLY A 31 -2.50 -3.08 21.67
N VAL A 32 -2.09 -3.00 20.40
CA VAL A 32 -1.13 -2.00 19.91
C VAL A 32 -1.85 -0.70 19.56
N HIS A 33 -1.27 0.45 19.94
CA HIS A 33 -1.80 1.76 19.61
C HIS A 33 -1.87 2.03 18.09
N GLN A 34 -2.91 2.71 17.62
CA GLN A 34 -3.18 2.92 16.19
C GLN A 34 -2.03 3.63 15.46
N ASP A 35 -1.43 4.65 16.06
CA ASP A 35 -0.28 5.34 15.44
C ASP A 35 0.94 4.42 15.29
N THR A 36 1.13 3.49 16.22
CA THR A 36 2.21 2.50 16.14
C THR A 36 1.94 1.52 15.00
N LEU A 37 0.70 1.09 14.82
CA LEU A 37 0.28 0.28 13.67
C LEU A 37 0.51 1.03 12.35
N GLY A 38 0.14 2.32 12.28
CA GLY A 38 0.33 3.16 11.10
C GLY A 38 1.80 3.29 10.73
N ARG A 39 2.66 3.65 11.69
CA ARG A 39 4.12 3.76 11.48
C ARG A 39 4.75 2.42 11.08
N PHE A 40 4.31 1.32 11.71
CA PHE A 40 4.80 -0.02 11.36
C PHE A 40 4.36 -0.43 9.94
N GLY A 41 3.10 -0.19 9.57
CA GLY A 41 2.59 -0.46 8.22
C GLY A 41 3.35 0.33 7.16
N GLN A 42 3.60 1.62 7.39
CA GLN A 42 4.43 2.44 6.50
C GLN A 42 5.85 1.87 6.36
N LEU A 43 6.51 1.55 7.48
CA LEU A 43 7.86 0.97 7.47
C LEU A 43 7.93 -0.33 6.65
N VAL A 44 6.93 -1.21 6.81
CA VAL A 44 6.82 -2.46 6.03
C VAL A 44 6.63 -2.15 4.55
N GLY A 45 5.71 -1.23 4.20
CA GLY A 45 5.45 -0.84 2.82
C GLY A 45 6.69 -0.29 2.10
N GLU A 46 7.42 0.62 2.75
CA GLU A 46 8.71 1.13 2.23
C GLU A 46 9.75 0.00 2.09
N GLY A 47 9.76 -0.96 3.02
CA GLY A 47 10.57 -2.16 2.94
C GLY A 47 10.25 -3.03 1.72
N CYS A 48 8.96 -3.26 1.46
CA CYS A 48 8.48 -3.98 0.29
C CYS A 48 8.87 -3.28 -1.01
N ALA A 49 8.72 -1.95 -1.09
CA ALA A 49 9.15 -1.17 -2.27
C ALA A 49 10.65 -1.32 -2.53
N ARG A 50 11.50 -1.19 -1.49
CA ARG A 50 12.96 -1.40 -1.63
C ARG A 50 13.32 -2.83 -1.99
N LEU A 51 12.59 -3.82 -1.47
CA LEU A 51 12.83 -5.23 -1.79
C LEU A 51 12.48 -5.51 -3.25
N HIS A 52 11.33 -5.04 -3.70
CA HIS A 52 10.87 -5.18 -5.06
C HIS A 52 11.83 -4.52 -6.05
N ASP A 53 12.23 -3.26 -5.81
CA ASP A 53 13.23 -2.56 -6.64
C ASP A 53 14.53 -3.37 -6.80
N ARG A 54 15.02 -4.01 -5.72
CA ARG A 54 16.23 -4.85 -5.80
C ARG A 54 16.03 -6.17 -6.54
N MET A 55 14.87 -6.80 -6.37
CA MET A 55 14.64 -8.18 -6.84
C MET A 55 14.05 -8.24 -8.26
N VAL A 56 13.26 -7.25 -8.65
CA VAL A 56 12.46 -7.26 -9.87
C VAL A 56 13.20 -6.50 -10.96
N ARG A 57 14.29 -7.10 -11.45
CA ARG A 57 15.19 -6.59 -12.49
C ARG A 57 15.51 -7.67 -13.51
N ASP A 58 15.94 -7.23 -14.69
CA ASP A 58 16.40 -8.11 -15.78
C ASP A 58 15.40 -9.25 -16.12
N LEU A 59 14.11 -8.91 -16.11
CA LEU A 59 13.02 -9.87 -16.27
C LEU A 59 12.84 -10.29 -17.74
N THR A 60 12.55 -11.56 -17.95
CA THR A 60 11.95 -12.05 -19.20
C THR A 60 10.44 -12.19 -19.02
N SER A 61 9.69 -11.17 -19.44
CA SER A 61 8.22 -11.11 -19.33
C SER A 61 7.59 -10.93 -20.72
N PRO A 62 7.41 -12.02 -21.49
CA PRO A 62 6.96 -11.94 -22.89
C PRO A 62 5.50 -11.51 -23.05
N LEU A 63 4.69 -11.71 -22.00
CA LEU A 63 3.28 -11.34 -21.97
C LEU A 63 3.02 -10.54 -20.70
N VAL A 64 2.67 -9.27 -20.87
CA VAL A 64 2.37 -8.35 -19.77
C VAL A 64 0.93 -7.87 -19.92
N ASP A 65 0.15 -8.07 -18.88
CA ASP A 65 -1.20 -7.53 -18.72
C ASP A 65 -1.12 -6.21 -17.95
N LEU A 66 -1.91 -5.24 -18.36
CA LEU A 66 -2.07 -3.97 -17.66
C LEU A 66 -3.46 -3.95 -17.03
N ASP A 67 -3.53 -3.61 -15.75
CA ASP A 67 -4.78 -3.51 -15.02
C ASP A 67 -4.85 -2.18 -14.26
N GLU A 68 -6.06 -1.70 -14.03
CA GLU A 68 -6.34 -0.50 -13.25
C GLU A 68 -7.40 -0.78 -12.17
N GLN A 69 -7.10 -0.37 -10.93
CA GLN A 69 -8.05 -0.46 -9.82
C GLN A 69 -8.37 0.94 -9.29
N HIS A 70 -9.65 1.27 -9.31
CA HIS A 70 -10.17 2.52 -8.76
C HIS A 70 -10.25 2.49 -7.22
N SER A 71 -9.83 3.59 -6.58
CA SER A 71 -9.97 3.87 -5.15
C SER A 71 -10.10 5.38 -4.90
N TRP A 72 -10.14 5.80 -3.63
CA TRP A 72 -10.09 7.20 -3.25
C TRP A 72 -9.38 7.41 -1.91
N VAL A 73 -8.83 8.61 -1.72
CA VAL A 73 -8.12 9.03 -0.51
C VAL A 73 -8.84 10.20 0.15
N SER A 74 -9.11 10.09 1.46
CA SER A 74 -9.72 11.11 2.33
C SER A 74 -11.19 11.48 2.04
N ARG A 75 -11.52 11.80 0.79
CA ARG A 75 -12.86 12.18 0.32
C ARG A 75 -13.08 11.72 -1.12
N ARG A 76 -14.33 11.57 -1.56
CA ARG A 76 -14.67 11.26 -2.97
C ARG A 76 -14.37 12.46 -3.87
N GLN A 77 -14.12 12.23 -5.17
CA GLN A 77 -13.68 13.28 -6.11
C GLN A 77 -14.62 14.50 -6.15
N ASN A 78 -15.94 14.28 -6.09
CA ASN A 78 -16.92 15.36 -6.09
C ASN A 78 -16.89 16.28 -4.85
N LYS A 79 -16.13 15.91 -3.81
CA LYS A 79 -15.90 16.71 -2.60
C LYS A 79 -14.51 17.33 -2.54
N VAL A 80 -13.70 17.16 -3.59
CA VAL A 80 -12.38 17.78 -3.68
C VAL A 80 -12.55 19.20 -4.20
N ASP A 81 -11.98 20.15 -3.48
CA ASP A 81 -11.79 21.52 -3.98
C ASP A 81 -10.60 21.53 -4.94
N PRO A 82 -10.77 21.82 -6.24
CA PRO A 82 -9.67 21.84 -7.19
C PRO A 82 -8.59 22.90 -6.87
N ALA A 83 -8.93 23.94 -6.10
CA ALA A 83 -8.00 24.98 -5.69
C ALA A 83 -7.20 24.61 -4.43
N SER A 84 -7.53 23.50 -3.77
CA SER A 84 -6.83 23.06 -2.56
C SER A 84 -5.43 22.53 -2.87
N ALA A 85 -4.48 22.81 -1.97
CA ALA A 85 -3.10 22.35 -2.13
C ALA A 85 -2.97 20.81 -2.10
N ASP A 86 -3.93 20.10 -1.51
CA ASP A 86 -3.96 18.63 -1.43
C ASP A 86 -4.72 17.97 -2.59
N ALA A 87 -5.20 18.73 -3.59
CA ALA A 87 -6.05 18.22 -4.67
C ALA A 87 -5.41 17.07 -5.48
N ALA A 88 -4.07 17.04 -5.58
CA ALA A 88 -3.32 15.97 -6.23
C ALA A 88 -3.30 14.66 -5.40
N ASP A 89 -3.40 14.76 -4.08
CA ASP A 89 -3.24 13.61 -3.17
C ASP A 89 -4.58 13.03 -2.70
N VAL A 90 -5.65 13.81 -2.72
CA VAL A 90 -6.99 13.44 -2.23
C VAL A 90 -8.01 13.30 -3.35
N GLY A 91 -9.11 12.60 -3.12
CA GLY A 91 -10.10 12.31 -4.16
C GLY A 91 -9.90 10.93 -4.77
N GLU A 92 -10.36 10.76 -6.01
CA GLU A 92 -10.13 9.53 -6.76
C GLU A 92 -8.64 9.30 -6.99
N GLN A 93 -8.23 8.04 -6.86
CA GLN A 93 -6.88 7.55 -7.10
C GLN A 93 -6.97 6.18 -7.78
N TRP A 94 -6.11 5.95 -8.75
CA TRP A 94 -6.07 4.73 -9.55
C TRP A 94 -4.75 4.02 -9.27
N THR A 95 -4.86 2.73 -8.96
CA THR A 95 -3.71 1.85 -8.86
C THR A 95 -3.54 1.13 -10.19
N TRP A 96 -2.49 1.48 -10.91
CA TRP A 96 -2.09 0.85 -12.16
C TRP A 96 -1.10 -0.27 -11.86
N ALA A 97 -1.27 -1.43 -12.47
CA ALA A 97 -0.37 -2.56 -12.30
C ALA A 97 0.02 -3.17 -13.66
N ALA A 98 1.31 -3.41 -13.83
CA ALA A 98 1.83 -4.24 -14.91
C ALA A 98 2.10 -5.65 -14.36
N ILE A 99 1.47 -6.67 -14.93
CA ILE A 99 1.45 -8.03 -14.41
C ILE A 99 1.99 -8.98 -15.49
N CYS A 100 3.03 -9.73 -15.18
CA CYS A 100 3.48 -10.81 -16.05
C CYS A 100 2.41 -11.91 -16.09
N ARG A 101 1.84 -12.18 -17.26
CA ARG A 101 0.68 -13.08 -17.38
C ARG A 101 0.99 -14.50 -16.93
N THR A 102 2.20 -14.98 -17.18
CA THR A 102 2.63 -16.37 -16.92
C THR A 102 3.06 -16.58 -15.47
N SER A 103 3.91 -15.71 -14.91
CA SER A 103 4.40 -15.83 -13.54
C SER A 103 3.50 -15.18 -12.49
N LYS A 104 2.53 -14.36 -12.92
CA LYS A 104 1.69 -13.51 -12.06
C LYS A 104 2.48 -12.50 -11.23
N LEU A 105 3.73 -12.25 -11.58
CA LEU A 105 4.57 -11.24 -10.95
C LEU A 105 4.02 -9.84 -11.26
N ILE A 106 3.82 -9.03 -10.23
CA ILE A 106 3.65 -7.58 -10.40
C ILE A 106 5.02 -7.00 -10.77
N ILE A 107 5.16 -6.57 -12.02
CA ILE A 107 6.39 -6.01 -12.58
C ILE A 107 6.59 -4.57 -12.10
N ALA A 108 5.53 -3.79 -12.12
CA ALA A 108 5.52 -2.41 -11.67
C ALA A 108 4.11 -2.03 -11.25
N TRP A 109 4.00 -1.02 -10.39
CA TRP A 109 2.74 -0.38 -10.06
C TRP A 109 2.93 1.13 -9.91
N HIS A 110 1.85 1.87 -10.13
CA HIS A 110 1.80 3.30 -9.88
C HIS A 110 0.44 3.66 -9.28
N VAL A 111 0.45 4.54 -8.28
CA VAL A 111 -0.78 5.10 -7.69
C VAL A 111 -0.79 6.58 -7.99
N GLY A 112 -1.87 7.05 -8.61
CA GLY A 112 -2.01 8.46 -8.97
C GLY A 112 -3.39 8.78 -9.53
N LYS A 113 -3.51 9.98 -10.09
CA LYS A 113 -4.71 10.44 -10.78
C LYS A 113 -4.91 9.69 -12.10
N ARG A 114 -6.13 9.80 -12.66
CA ARG A 114 -6.50 9.17 -13.92
C ARG A 114 -6.17 10.13 -15.06
N ASP A 115 -4.89 10.19 -15.40
CA ASP A 115 -4.35 11.14 -16.36
C ASP A 115 -3.77 10.41 -17.58
#